data_AF-K8Y4J5-F1
#
_entry.id   AF-K8Y4J5-F1
#
_cell.length_a   1.000
_cell.length_b   1.000
_cell.length_c   1.000
_cell.angle_alpha   90.00
_cell.angle_beta   90.00
_cell.angle_gamma   90.00
#
_symmetry.space_group_name_H-M   'P 1'
#
loop_
_entity.id
_entity.type
_entity.pdbx_description
1 polymer ?
#
loop_
_entity_poly.entity_id
_entity_poly.type
_entity_poly.pdbx_seq_one_letter_code
_entity_poly.pdbx_strand_id
1 'polypeptide(L)'
;MNSFLIQDADLKPIRISGPDCTKQRIENRFRLWKGEWGFDKLIGFPWSNVLRKNPSKKDAEALVRSELKKDPEIVSIELVEVIFIDTEEKAKQYNSQLRTALIRYVVQSTYGKLMGEL
;
A
#
# COMPACT_ATOMS: atom_id res chain seq x y z
N MET A 1 -1.19 -20.89 -1.85
CA MET A 1 -1.85 -20.00 -0.87
C MET A 1 -3.18 -19.60 -1.47
N ASN A 2 -4.29 -19.70 -0.71
CA ASN A 2 -5.60 -19.23 -1.15
C ASN A 2 -5.79 -17.81 -0.60
N SER A 3 -6.19 -16.86 -1.42
CA SER A 3 -6.59 -15.51 -0.98
C SER A 3 -8.11 -15.36 -1.12
N PHE A 4 -8.69 -14.37 -0.45
CA PHE A 4 -10.12 -14.04 -0.56
C PHE A 4 -10.25 -12.72 -1.32
N LEU A 5 -11.12 -12.67 -2.34
CA LEU A 5 -11.47 -11.42 -3.03
C LEU A 5 -12.76 -10.89 -2.42
N ILE A 6 -12.82 -9.59 -2.10
CA ILE A 6 -14.09 -8.92 -1.82
C ILE A 6 -14.62 -8.41 -3.16
N GLN A 7 -15.75 -8.93 -3.60
CA GLN A 7 -16.42 -8.55 -4.85
C GLN A 7 -17.91 -8.39 -4.57
N ASP A 8 -18.51 -7.29 -5.03
CA ASP A 8 -19.94 -7.01 -4.84
C ASP A 8 -20.41 -7.00 -3.37
N ALA A 9 -19.56 -6.52 -2.46
CA ALA A 9 -19.77 -6.57 -1.00
C ALA A 9 -19.94 -7.98 -0.42
N ASP A 10 -19.57 -9.02 -1.17
CA ASP A 10 -19.59 -10.42 -0.76
C ASP A 10 -18.18 -11.03 -0.74
N LEU A 11 -17.97 -11.99 0.16
CA LEU A 11 -16.71 -12.72 0.31
C LEU A 11 -16.77 -13.98 -0.55
N LYS A 12 -16.35 -13.86 -1.81
CA LYS A 12 -16.25 -15.01 -2.71
C LYS A 12 -14.85 -15.65 -2.58
N PRO A 13 -14.75 -16.94 -2.20
CA PRO A 13 -13.47 -17.64 -2.17
C PRO A 13 -13.03 -17.90 -3.61
N ILE A 14 -12.25 -16.96 -4.16
CA ILE A 14 -11.62 -17.09 -5.46
C ILE A 14 -10.14 -17.39 -5.22
N ARG A 15 -9.62 -18.45 -5.84
CA ARG A 15 -8.18 -18.71 -5.79
C ARG A 15 -7.44 -17.65 -6.59
N ILE A 16 -6.83 -16.70 -5.89
CA ILE A 16 -5.87 -15.76 -6.47
C ILE A 16 -4.47 -16.36 -6.33
N SER A 17 -3.66 -16.28 -7.37
CA SER A 17 -2.33 -16.90 -7.40
C SER A 17 -1.30 -16.05 -8.15
N GLY A 18 -0.02 -16.31 -7.87
CA GLY A 18 1.07 -15.63 -8.54
C GLY A 18 1.09 -14.12 -8.23
N PRO A 19 1.40 -13.26 -9.21
CA PRO A 19 1.60 -11.83 -8.99
C PRO A 19 0.38 -11.11 -8.43
N ASP A 20 -0.84 -11.57 -8.77
CA ASP A 20 -2.09 -10.98 -8.27
C ASP A 20 -2.27 -11.20 -6.76
N CYS A 21 -1.76 -12.33 -6.24
CA CYS A 21 -1.82 -12.60 -4.81
C CYS A 21 -0.90 -11.65 -4.04
N THR A 22 0.33 -11.43 -4.56
CA THR A 22 1.27 -10.45 -4.00
C THR A 22 0.66 -9.04 -4.02
N LYS A 23 0.09 -8.63 -5.15
CA LYS A 23 -0.56 -7.32 -5.30
C LYS A 23 -1.68 -7.13 -4.28
N GLN A 24 -2.55 -8.12 -4.13
CA GLN A 24 -3.65 -8.05 -3.18
C GLN A 24 -3.16 -7.97 -1.72
N ARG A 25 -2.12 -8.72 -1.34
CA ARG A 25 -1.55 -8.63 0.02
C ARG A 25 -0.96 -7.25 0.30
N ILE A 26 -0.29 -6.66 -0.69
CA ILE A 26 0.20 -5.28 -0.60
C ILE A 26 -1.00 -4.34 -0.36
N GLU A 27 -2.00 -4.36 -1.24
CA GLU A 27 -3.19 -3.50 -1.11
C GLU A 27 -3.88 -3.66 0.25
N ASN A 28 -4.10 -4.89 0.70
CA ASN A 28 -4.71 -5.18 2.00
C ASN A 28 -3.89 -4.62 3.17
N ARG A 29 -2.56 -4.69 3.10
CA ARG A 29 -1.67 -4.13 4.14
C ARG A 29 -1.82 -2.62 4.27
N PHE A 30 -1.98 -1.91 3.15
CA PHE A 30 -2.11 -0.45 3.15
C PHE A 30 -3.55 0.03 3.39
N ARG A 31 -4.58 -0.79 3.11
CA ARG A 31 -5.98 -0.45 3.39
C ARG A 31 -6.35 -0.51 4.87
N LEU A 32 -5.66 -1.34 5.64
CA LEU A 32 -5.91 -1.48 7.08
C LEU A 32 -5.00 -0.56 7.88
N TRP A 33 -5.53 0.18 8.85
CA TRP A 33 -4.68 0.91 9.79
C TRP A 33 -4.07 -0.04 10.81
N LYS A 34 -2.83 0.26 11.20
CA LYS A 34 -2.15 -0.52 12.24
C LYS A 34 -2.97 -0.49 13.53
N GLY A 35 -3.39 -1.67 13.98
CA GLY A 35 -4.20 -1.84 15.20
C GLY A 35 -5.71 -2.01 14.98
N GLU A 36 -6.21 -1.84 13.75
CA GLU A 36 -7.64 -2.05 13.44
C GLU A 36 -8.06 -3.52 13.47
N TRP A 37 -7.13 -4.44 13.23
CA TRP A 37 -7.43 -5.86 13.26
C TRP A 37 -7.52 -6.37 14.71
N GLY A 38 -8.73 -6.73 15.14
CA GLY A 38 -9.02 -7.11 16.52
C GLY A 38 -8.23 -8.32 17.06
N PHE A 39 -7.81 -9.24 16.18
CA PHE A 39 -7.06 -10.44 16.57
C PHE A 39 -5.54 -10.22 16.63
N ASP A 40 -5.01 -9.25 15.89
CA ASP A 40 -3.60 -8.92 15.87
C ASP A 40 -3.40 -7.43 15.57
N LYS A 41 -3.08 -6.68 16.63
CA LYS A 41 -2.89 -5.22 16.59
C LYS A 41 -1.60 -4.79 15.89
N LEU A 42 -0.71 -5.73 15.54
CA LEU A 42 0.52 -5.43 14.80
C LEU A 42 0.27 -5.34 13.28
N ILE A 43 -0.86 -5.85 12.80
CA ILE A 43 -1.25 -5.82 11.38
C ILE A 43 -1.79 -4.43 11.01
N GLY A 44 -1.49 -4.01 9.78
CA GLY A 44 -1.91 -2.76 9.17
C GLY A 44 -0.78 -1.75 9.00
N PHE A 45 -1.04 -0.71 8.23
CA PHE A 45 -0.11 0.38 7.97
C PHE A 45 -0.29 1.50 9.01
N PRO A 46 0.79 2.02 9.63
CA PRO A 46 0.69 3.05 10.66
C PRO A 46 0.48 4.44 10.02
N TRP A 47 -0.70 4.65 9.44
CA TRP A 47 -1.07 5.89 8.74
C TRP A 47 -0.92 7.15 9.58
N SER A 48 -1.01 7.07 10.91
CA SER A 48 -0.74 8.19 11.83
C SER A 48 0.65 8.82 11.65
N ASN A 49 1.62 8.07 11.14
CA ASN A 49 2.98 8.56 10.90
C ASN A 49 3.11 9.31 9.57
N VAL A 50 2.14 9.15 8.68
CA VAL A 50 2.09 9.73 7.32
C VAL A 50 1.04 10.84 7.24
N LEU A 51 -0.17 10.59 7.75
CA LEU A 51 -1.30 11.52 7.76
C LEU A 51 -1.26 12.40 9.01
N ARG A 52 -0.21 13.22 9.12
CA ARG A 52 -0.01 14.16 10.23
C ARG A 52 0.33 15.55 9.71
N LYS A 53 0.38 16.53 10.61
CA LYS A 53 0.85 17.88 10.26
C LYS A 53 2.31 17.82 9.81
N ASN A 54 2.62 18.44 8.67
CA ASN A 54 3.96 18.52 8.07
C ASN A 54 4.68 17.16 7.97
N PRO A 55 4.12 16.21 7.22
CA PRO A 55 4.73 14.89 7.09
C PRO A 55 6.03 14.98 6.26
N SER A 56 7.05 14.27 6.69
CA SER A 56 8.31 14.13 5.94
C SER A 56 8.10 13.12 4.82
N LYS A 57 8.26 13.55 3.56
CA LYS A 57 8.23 12.65 2.38
C LYS A 57 9.21 11.49 2.55
N LYS A 58 10.43 11.79 3.01
CA LYS A 58 11.47 10.79 3.23
C LYS A 58 11.07 9.75 4.28
N ASP A 59 10.45 10.18 5.38
CA ASP A 59 10.03 9.25 6.44
C ASP A 59 8.86 8.38 5.97
N ALA A 60 7.92 8.96 5.23
CA ALA A 60 6.81 8.23 4.63
C ALA A 60 7.31 7.18 3.63
N GLU A 61 8.23 7.53 2.74
CA GLU A 61 8.85 6.59 1.79
C GLU A 61 9.63 5.49 2.51
N ALA A 62 10.39 5.82 3.55
CA ALA A 62 11.11 4.84 4.36
C ALA A 62 10.15 3.86 5.05
N LEU A 63 9.04 4.36 5.60
CA LEU A 63 8.02 3.55 6.22
C LEU A 63 7.33 2.64 5.21
N VAL A 64 6.90 3.16 4.06
CA VAL A 64 6.32 2.35 2.95
C VAL A 64 7.28 1.25 2.53
N ARG A 65 8.57 1.57 2.34
CA ARG A 65 9.62 0.58 2.03
C ARG A 65 9.71 -0.50 3.11
N SER A 66 9.66 -0.12 4.38
CA SER A 66 9.72 -1.07 5.49
C SER A 66 8.52 -2.01 5.53
N GLU A 67 7.33 -1.53 5.16
CA GLU A 67 6.10 -2.32 5.14
C GLU A 67 6.03 -3.25 3.92
N LEU A 68 6.48 -2.80 2.75
CA LEU A 68 6.64 -3.65 1.57
C LEU A 68 7.62 -4.80 1.82
N LYS A 69 8.76 -4.54 2.48
CA LYS A 69 9.76 -5.59 2.81
C LYS A 69 9.23 -6.72 3.71
N LYS A 70 8.09 -6.52 4.38
CA LYS A 70 7.50 -7.56 5.23
C LYS A 70 6.75 -8.62 4.42
N ASP A 71 6.44 -8.35 3.15
CA ASP A 71 5.84 -9.36 2.30
C ASP A 71 6.92 -10.36 1.83
N PRO A 72 6.76 -11.66 2.12
CA PRO A 72 7.80 -12.66 1.84
C PRO A 72 8.05 -12.90 0.34
N GLU A 73 7.14 -12.48 -0.54
CA GLU A 73 7.31 -12.63 -1.99
C GLU A 73 7.99 -11.40 -2.62
N ILE A 74 8.24 -10.33 -1.86
CA ILE A 74 9.02 -9.18 -2.33
C ILE A 74 10.52 -9.46 -2.13
N VAL A 75 11.25 -9.52 -3.24
CA VAL A 75 12.70 -9.77 -3.28
C VAL A 75 13.48 -8.47 -3.13
N SER A 76 13.06 -7.41 -3.82
CA SER A 76 13.70 -6.09 -3.73
C SER A 76 12.72 -4.97 -4.09
N ILE A 77 13.07 -3.74 -3.70
CA ILE A 77 12.28 -2.54 -3.95
C ILE A 77 13.09 -1.61 -4.84
N GLU A 78 12.64 -1.42 -6.07
CA GLU A 78 13.28 -0.52 -7.05
C GLU A 78 12.90 0.94 -6.77
N LEU A 79 11.60 1.21 -6.60
CA LEU A 79 11.08 2.55 -6.42
C LEU A 79 9.99 2.56 -5.34
N VAL A 80 10.03 3.60 -4.51
CA VAL A 80 8.90 4.06 -3.72
C VAL A 80 8.91 5.57 -3.82
N GLU A 81 7.77 6.13 -4.21
CA GLU A 81 7.54 7.57 -4.25
C GLU A 81 6.25 7.86 -3.48
N VAL A 82 6.32 8.83 -2.55
CA VAL A 82 5.13 9.35 -1.86
C VAL A 82 4.89 10.79 -2.31
N ILE A 83 3.67 11.06 -2.74
CA ILE A 83 3.23 12.37 -3.23
C ILE A 83 2.10 12.87 -2.33
N PHE A 84 2.40 13.88 -1.51
CA PHE A 84 1.40 14.57 -0.72
C PHE A 84 0.67 15.61 -1.58
N ILE A 85 -0.64 15.45 -1.69
CA ILE A 85 -1.55 16.34 -2.40
C ILE A 85 -2.11 17.34 -1.39
N ASP A 86 -1.33 18.35 -1.10
CA ASP A 86 -1.61 19.40 -0.11
C ASP A 86 -1.95 20.76 -0.74
N THR A 87 -1.84 20.88 -2.06
CA THR A 87 -2.18 22.11 -2.81
C THR A 87 -3.16 21.82 -3.94
N GLU A 88 -3.92 22.83 -4.34
CA GLU A 88 -4.90 22.76 -5.44
C GLU A 88 -4.23 22.45 -6.79
N GLU A 89 -3.01 22.94 -7.00
CA GLU A 89 -2.24 22.66 -8.22
C GLU A 89 -1.92 21.17 -8.32
N LYS A 90 -1.48 20.54 -7.21
CA LYS A 90 -1.24 19.10 -7.16
C LYS A 90 -2.54 18.31 -7.31
N ALA A 91 -3.63 18.76 -6.68
CA ALA A 91 -4.93 18.09 -6.80
C ALA A 91 -5.38 18.00 -8.28
N LYS A 92 -5.22 19.09 -9.02
CA LYS A 92 -5.48 19.12 -10.47
C LYS A 92 -4.48 18.28 -11.27
N GLN A 93 -3.18 18.39 -10.96
CA GLN A 93 -2.12 17.66 -11.66
C GLN A 93 -2.29 16.15 -11.57
N TYR A 94 -2.67 15.64 -10.41
CA TYR A 94 -2.80 14.21 -10.12
C TYR A 94 -4.24 13.70 -10.18
N ASN A 95 -5.20 14.55 -10.57
CA ASN A 95 -6.63 14.24 -10.60
C ASN A 95 -7.11 13.54 -9.31
N SER A 96 -6.79 14.13 -8.16
CA SER A 96 -7.05 13.55 -6.85
C SER A 96 -7.48 14.62 -5.84
N GLN A 97 -8.06 14.18 -4.73
CA GLN A 97 -8.59 15.07 -3.71
C GLN A 97 -7.46 15.70 -2.87
N LEU A 98 -7.70 16.91 -2.38
CA LEU A 98 -6.84 17.52 -1.36
C LEU A 98 -6.73 16.64 -0.13
N ARG A 99 -5.57 16.73 0.53
CA ARG A 99 -5.20 15.95 1.74
C ARG A 99 -5.11 14.45 1.48
N THR A 100 -4.71 14.07 0.28
CA THR A 100 -4.42 12.68 -0.10
C THR A 100 -2.91 12.45 -0.15
N ALA A 101 -2.47 11.22 0.14
CA ALA A 101 -1.11 10.76 -0.14
C ALA A 101 -1.18 9.67 -1.21
N LEU A 102 -0.60 9.92 -2.38
CA LEU A 102 -0.43 8.90 -3.41
C LEU A 102 0.87 8.16 -3.16
N ILE A 103 0.83 6.83 -3.20
CA ILE A 103 2.01 5.99 -3.05
C ILE A 103 2.22 5.21 -4.34
N ARG A 104 3.35 5.46 -5.01
CA ARG A 104 3.78 4.68 -6.17
C ARG A 104 4.92 3.78 -5.80
N TYR A 105 4.87 2.53 -6.25
CA TYR A 105 5.94 1.59 -5.99
C TYR A 105 6.24 0.71 -7.19
N VAL A 106 7.51 0.30 -7.25
CA VAL A 106 8.01 -0.71 -8.17
C VAL A 106 8.85 -1.69 -7.36
N VAL A 107 8.45 -2.96 -7.36
CA VAL A 107 9.10 -4.02 -6.59
C VAL A 107 9.41 -5.21 -7.48
N GLN A 108 10.53 -5.86 -7.22
CA GLN A 108 10.81 -7.16 -7.78
C GLN A 108 10.23 -8.21 -6.83
N SER A 109 9.30 -9.02 -7.32
CA SER A 109 8.76 -10.17 -6.60
C SER A 109 9.36 -11.48 -7.11
N THR A 110 9.05 -12.58 -6.43
CA THR A 110 9.34 -13.94 -6.91
C THR A 110 8.65 -14.26 -8.24
N TYR A 111 7.60 -13.51 -8.60
CA TYR A 111 6.85 -13.67 -9.85
C TYR A 111 7.24 -12.65 -10.93
N GLY A 112 8.27 -11.83 -10.69
CA GLY A 112 8.69 -10.78 -11.60
C GLY A 112 8.41 -9.38 -11.06
N LYS A 113 8.54 -8.39 -11.94
CA LYS A 113 8.40 -6.97 -11.62
C LYS A 113 6.93 -6.60 -11.44
N LEU A 114 6.60 -6.00 -10.30
CA LEU A 114 5.27 -5.50 -9.96
C LEU A 114 5.30 -3.99 -9.80
N MET A 115 4.30 -3.32 -10.37
CA MET A 115 4.10 -1.89 -10.27
C MET A 115 2.71 -1.65 -9.69
N GLY A 116 2.61 -0.68 -8.79
CA GLY A 116 1.32 -0.33 -8.19
C GLY A 116 1.25 1.13 -7.73
N GLU A 117 0.02 1.58 -7.56
CA GLU A 117 -0.36 2.86 -6.99
C GLU A 117 -1.41 2.58 -5.90
N LEU A 118 -1.26 3.23 -4.75
CA LEU A 118 -2.16 3.14 -3.59
C LEU A 118 -2.64 4.54 -3.20
#